data_AF-A0A511XFV7-F1
#
_entry.id   AF-A0A511XFV7-F1
#
_cell.length_a   1.000
_cell.length_b   1.000
_cell.length_c   1.000
_cell.angle_alpha   90.00
_cell.angle_beta   90.00
_cell.angle_gamma   90.00
#
_symmetry.space_group_name_H-M   'P 1'
#
loop_
_entity.id
_entity.type
_entity.pdbx_description
1 polymer ?
#
loop_
_entity_poly.entity_id
_entity_poly.type
_entity_poly.pdbx_seq_one_letter_code
_entity_poly.pdbx_strand_id
1 'polypeptide(L)'
;MSSDTFTTELAQFAGVQQQVDTNTNLETLISLTEDGQESSNMSLVGKTATTTASVFPLQDGSANVSYTTTSAEPIAIAVTNSSGTVVKTEELTSTAGTNTWTWDGTDSDGDQLADGAYNIAVETMDSSGNTSAVATSVTGTVTGIDRSASAIYVEMGSSKVNMTDVTSFSDSSSDTSASTSTSSSSSS
;
A
#
# COMPACT_ATOMS: atom_id res chain seq x y z
N MET A 1 38.31 53.93 -22.80
CA MET A 1 38.22 52.65 -22.06
C MET A 1 37.13 52.77 -20.98
N SER A 2 35.86 52.79 -21.37
CA SER A 2 34.74 52.78 -20.40
C SER A 2 33.44 52.21 -21.01
N SER A 3 33.18 52.44 -22.30
CA SER A 3 31.99 51.85 -22.98
C SER A 3 32.13 50.36 -23.28
N ASP A 4 33.31 49.88 -23.70
CA ASP A 4 33.50 48.46 -24.03
C ASP A 4 33.39 47.55 -22.79
N THR A 5 33.90 48.01 -21.64
CA THR A 5 33.81 47.31 -20.35
C THR A 5 32.38 47.26 -19.84
N PHE A 6 31.65 48.38 -19.89
CA PHE A 6 30.25 48.43 -19.45
C PHE A 6 29.33 47.58 -20.33
N THR A 7 29.61 47.50 -21.64
CA THR A 7 28.88 46.62 -22.57
C THR A 7 29.17 45.14 -22.29
N THR A 8 30.42 44.83 -21.92
CA THR A 8 30.86 43.47 -21.55
C THR A 8 30.30 43.05 -20.19
N GLU A 9 30.17 43.95 -19.23
CA GLU A 9 29.52 43.73 -17.93
C GLU A 9 28.00 43.55 -18.07
N LEU A 10 27.35 44.33 -18.95
CA LEU A 10 25.92 44.17 -19.23
C LEU A 10 25.61 42.84 -19.92
N ALA A 11 26.47 42.41 -20.86
CA ALA A 11 26.36 41.10 -21.51
C ALA A 11 26.57 39.94 -20.52
N GLN A 12 27.53 40.07 -19.59
CA GLN A 12 27.72 39.11 -18.51
C GLN A 12 26.51 39.06 -17.57
N PHE A 13 25.93 40.21 -17.21
CA PHE A 13 24.74 40.27 -16.35
C PHE A 13 23.51 39.66 -17.03
N ALA A 14 23.30 39.93 -18.32
CA ALA A 14 22.23 39.30 -19.10
C ALA A 14 22.39 37.77 -19.17
N GLY A 15 23.62 37.27 -19.28
CA GLY A 15 23.92 35.84 -19.23
C GLY A 15 23.61 35.21 -17.88
N VAL A 16 23.99 35.87 -16.78
CA VAL A 16 23.63 35.42 -15.41
C VAL A 16 22.13 35.45 -15.20
N GLN A 17 21.44 36.50 -15.65
CA GLN A 17 19.99 36.61 -15.54
C GLN A 17 19.29 35.49 -16.32
N GLN A 18 19.72 35.21 -17.56
CA GLN A 18 19.18 34.09 -18.33
C GLN A 18 19.44 32.74 -17.66
N GLN A 19 20.59 32.57 -17.00
CA GLN A 19 20.89 31.38 -16.21
C GLN A 19 19.99 31.26 -14.98
N VAL A 20 19.72 32.37 -14.27
CA VAL A 20 18.76 32.42 -13.16
C VAL A 20 17.37 32.07 -13.66
N ASP A 21 16.89 32.68 -14.75
CA ASP A 21 15.58 32.40 -15.33
C ASP A 21 15.47 30.93 -15.77
N THR A 22 16.55 30.36 -16.32
CA THR A 22 16.61 28.93 -16.67
C THR A 22 16.49 28.06 -15.42
N ASN A 23 17.25 28.36 -14.36
CA ASN A 23 17.17 27.62 -13.10
C ASN A 23 15.77 27.72 -12.47
N THR A 24 15.15 28.90 -12.47
CA THR A 24 13.77 29.09 -11.99
C THR A 24 12.75 28.29 -12.81
N ASN A 25 12.92 28.23 -14.13
CA ASN A 25 12.08 27.38 -14.97
C ASN A 25 12.29 25.89 -14.67
N LEU A 26 13.54 25.46 -14.40
CA LEU A 26 13.83 24.08 -13.98
C LEU A 26 13.20 23.75 -12.62
N GLU A 27 13.29 24.66 -11.65
CA GLU A 27 12.62 24.54 -10.35
C GLU A 27 11.10 24.43 -10.52
N THR A 28 10.51 25.27 -11.37
CA THR A 28 9.08 25.22 -11.70
C THR A 28 8.68 23.89 -12.33
N LEU A 29 9.48 23.36 -13.25
CA LEU A 29 9.25 22.05 -13.88
C LEU A 29 9.34 20.90 -12.86
N ILE A 30 10.27 20.99 -11.91
CA ILE A 30 10.38 20.02 -10.82
C ILE A 30 9.12 20.08 -9.97
N SER A 31 8.66 21.27 -9.55
CA SER A 31 7.43 21.42 -8.77
C SER A 31 6.21 20.88 -9.52
N LEU A 32 6.05 21.18 -10.82
CA LEU A 32 4.96 20.62 -11.62
C LEU A 32 5.03 19.09 -11.74
N THR A 33 6.24 18.53 -11.78
CA THR A 33 6.45 17.08 -11.78
C THR A 33 6.05 16.47 -10.43
N GLU A 34 6.40 17.13 -9.32
CA GLU A 34 6.02 16.72 -7.97
C GLU A 34 4.49 16.80 -7.76
N ASP A 35 3.85 17.88 -8.19
CA ASP A 35 2.39 18.05 -8.16
C ASP A 35 1.67 16.96 -8.97
N GLY A 36 2.24 16.58 -10.13
CA GLY A 36 1.73 15.50 -10.96
C GLY A 36 1.82 14.13 -10.27
N GLN A 37 2.88 13.87 -9.50
CA GLN A 37 3.01 12.68 -8.67
C GLN A 37 2.00 12.69 -7.51
N GLU A 38 1.75 13.85 -6.89
CA GLU A 38 0.79 13.98 -5.81
C GLU A 38 -0.65 13.69 -6.29
N SER A 39 -1.04 14.22 -7.45
CA SER A 39 -2.32 13.89 -8.08
C SER A 39 -2.48 12.39 -8.36
N SER A 40 -1.39 11.74 -8.82
CA SER A 40 -1.37 10.29 -9.02
C SER A 40 -1.52 9.52 -7.71
N ASN A 41 -0.89 9.97 -6.63
CA ASN A 41 -1.00 9.38 -5.30
C ASN A 41 -2.40 9.57 -4.68
N MET A 42 -3.03 10.73 -4.87
CA MET A 42 -4.41 10.96 -4.42
C MET A 42 -5.40 10.00 -5.08
N SER A 43 -5.14 9.59 -6.34
CA SER A 43 -5.96 8.58 -7.02
C SER A 43 -5.86 7.17 -6.42
N LEU A 44 -4.88 6.93 -5.54
CA LEU A 44 -4.73 5.66 -4.82
C LEU A 44 -5.61 5.60 -3.57
N VAL A 45 -6.03 6.74 -3.03
CA VAL A 45 -6.95 6.77 -1.88
C VAL A 45 -8.29 6.16 -2.29
N GLY A 46 -8.77 5.21 -1.49
CA GLY A 46 -9.95 4.39 -1.76
C GLY A 46 -9.67 3.12 -2.58
N LYS A 47 -8.47 2.94 -3.13
CA LYS A 47 -8.05 1.65 -3.72
C LYS A 47 -7.65 0.67 -2.61
N THR A 48 -7.65 -0.62 -2.95
CA THR A 48 -7.08 -1.67 -2.10
C THR A 48 -5.61 -1.84 -2.44
N ALA A 49 -4.73 -1.70 -1.45
CA ALA A 49 -3.31 -1.98 -1.57
C ALA A 49 -3.00 -3.39 -1.07
N THR A 50 -2.09 -4.08 -1.75
CA THR A 50 -1.51 -5.35 -1.28
C THR A 50 -0.08 -5.10 -0.84
N THR A 51 0.30 -5.57 0.35
CA THR A 51 1.65 -5.43 0.90
C THR A 51 2.20 -6.75 1.41
N THR A 52 3.52 -6.92 1.35
CA THR A 52 4.23 -8.04 1.99
C THR A 52 4.77 -7.67 3.38
N ALA A 53 4.49 -6.46 3.87
CA ALA A 53 4.82 -6.07 5.23
C ALA A 53 3.99 -6.88 6.24
N SER A 54 4.54 -7.08 7.44
CA SER A 54 3.86 -7.80 8.54
C SER A 54 2.70 -7.02 9.17
N VAL A 55 2.44 -5.80 8.69
CA VAL A 55 1.34 -4.96 9.16
C VAL A 55 0.00 -5.53 8.73
N PHE A 56 -0.93 -5.61 9.66
CA PHE A 56 -2.26 -6.18 9.48
C PHE A 56 -3.30 -5.12 9.86
N PRO A 57 -3.76 -4.30 8.90
CA PRO A 57 -4.71 -3.24 9.17
C PRO A 57 -6.08 -3.84 9.46
N LEU A 58 -6.59 -3.62 10.68
CA LEU A 58 -7.99 -3.90 11.00
C LEU A 58 -8.82 -2.70 10.58
N GLN A 59 -9.73 -2.91 9.63
CA GLN A 59 -10.57 -1.87 9.05
C GLN A 59 -12.01 -2.38 8.95
N ASP A 60 -12.98 -1.57 9.37
CA ASP A 60 -14.39 -1.93 9.35
C ASP A 60 -14.66 -3.25 10.11
N GLY A 61 -13.89 -3.50 11.18
CA GLY A 61 -13.98 -4.71 12.00
C GLY A 61 -13.45 -6.00 11.35
N SER A 62 -12.76 -5.95 10.21
CA SER A 62 -12.16 -7.15 9.61
C SER A 62 -10.80 -6.89 8.95
N ALA A 63 -10.01 -7.95 8.77
CA ALA A 63 -8.72 -7.88 8.09
C ALA A 63 -8.45 -9.16 7.29
N ASN A 64 -7.77 -9.04 6.16
CA ASN A 64 -7.56 -10.15 5.24
C ASN A 64 -6.08 -10.36 4.90
N VAL A 65 -5.63 -11.60 5.01
CA VAL A 65 -4.27 -12.03 4.64
C VAL A 65 -4.35 -13.18 3.66
N SER A 66 -3.42 -13.20 2.71
CA SER A 66 -3.18 -14.35 1.86
C SER A 66 -1.76 -14.86 2.04
N TYR A 67 -1.56 -16.16 1.93
CA TYR A 67 -0.24 -16.79 2.03
C TYR A 67 -0.21 -18.01 1.12
N THR A 68 0.99 -18.40 0.68
CA THR A 68 1.15 -19.51 -0.25
C THR A 68 1.98 -20.60 0.41
N THR A 69 1.46 -21.82 0.42
CA THR A 69 2.20 -23.01 0.87
C THR A 69 2.44 -23.95 -0.31
N THR A 70 3.53 -24.73 -0.25
CA THR A 70 3.89 -25.66 -1.33
C THR A 70 3.16 -26.99 -1.20
N SER A 71 2.69 -27.31 -0.01
CA SER A 71 1.99 -28.54 0.33
C SER A 71 0.88 -28.27 1.34
N ALA A 72 0.01 -29.28 1.56
CA ALA A 72 -0.94 -29.20 2.66
C ALA A 72 -0.21 -29.52 3.97
N GLU A 73 -0.08 -28.53 4.85
CA GLU A 73 0.67 -28.62 6.09
C GLU A 73 -0.01 -27.83 7.23
N PRO A 74 0.19 -28.24 8.49
CA PRO A 74 -0.28 -27.47 9.65
C PRO A 74 0.37 -26.10 9.70
N ILE A 75 -0.44 -25.08 9.94
CA ILE A 75 0.03 -23.71 10.13
C ILE A 75 -0.58 -23.10 11.39
N ALA A 76 0.17 -22.17 11.98
CA ALA A 76 -0.28 -21.32 13.06
C ALA A 76 -0.25 -19.86 12.59
N ILE A 77 -1.34 -19.15 12.82
CA ILE A 77 -1.48 -17.73 12.57
C ILE A 77 -1.54 -17.02 13.91
N ALA A 78 -0.71 -15.99 14.10
CA ALA A 78 -0.72 -15.14 15.28
C ALA A 78 -0.95 -13.68 14.88
N VAL A 79 -1.90 -13.03 15.54
CA VAL A 79 -2.14 -11.59 15.42
C VAL A 79 -1.68 -10.91 16.70
N THR A 80 -0.88 -9.87 16.57
CA THR A 80 -0.34 -9.09 17.69
C THR A 80 -0.72 -7.61 17.58
N ASN A 81 -0.96 -6.96 18.71
CA ASN A 81 -1.19 -5.52 18.76
C ASN A 81 0.13 -4.73 18.75
N SER A 82 0.04 -3.39 18.76
CA SER A 82 1.19 -2.48 18.79
C SER A 82 2.10 -2.63 20.03
N SER A 83 1.59 -3.24 21.11
CA SER A 83 2.36 -3.54 22.33
C SER A 83 3.06 -4.90 22.25
N GLY A 84 2.94 -5.63 21.13
CA GLY A 84 3.48 -6.97 20.96
C GLY A 84 2.70 -8.07 21.69
N THR A 85 1.50 -7.76 22.20
CA THR A 85 0.64 -8.76 22.84
C THR A 85 -0.12 -9.53 21.79
N VAL A 86 -0.11 -10.86 21.88
CA VAL A 86 -0.91 -11.74 21.03
C VAL A 86 -2.38 -11.56 21.40
N VAL A 87 -3.19 -11.15 20.43
CA VAL A 87 -4.63 -10.95 20.61
C VAL A 87 -5.44 -12.10 20.02
N LYS A 88 -4.93 -12.74 18.96
CA LYS A 88 -5.56 -13.89 18.31
C LYS A 88 -4.50 -14.92 17.92
N THR A 89 -4.85 -16.19 18.07
CA THR A 89 -4.10 -17.30 17.50
C THR A 89 -5.07 -18.26 16.86
N GLU A 90 -4.73 -18.75 15.67
CA GLU A 90 -5.53 -19.72 14.92
C GLU A 90 -4.61 -20.82 14.40
N GLU A 91 -4.99 -22.08 14.62
CA GLU A 91 -4.29 -23.24 14.06
C GLU A 91 -5.17 -23.89 13.00
N LEU A 92 -4.62 -24.09 11.81
CA LEU A 92 -5.36 -24.63 10.68
C LEU A 92 -4.45 -25.43 9.74
N THR A 93 -5.07 -26.17 8.82
CA THR A 93 -4.33 -26.93 7.81
C THR A 93 -4.41 -26.18 6.49
N SER A 94 -3.27 -25.75 5.97
CA SER A 94 -3.17 -25.10 4.67
C SER A 94 -3.44 -26.09 3.53
N THR A 95 -3.76 -25.56 2.35
CA THR A 95 -3.79 -26.32 1.09
C THR A 95 -2.63 -25.89 0.20
N ALA A 96 -2.13 -26.78 -0.65
CA ALA A 96 -1.08 -26.42 -1.60
C ALA A 96 -1.57 -25.29 -2.53
N GLY A 97 -0.79 -24.22 -2.64
CA GLY A 97 -1.14 -23.01 -3.38
C GLY A 97 -1.49 -21.84 -2.46
N THR A 98 -2.27 -20.89 -3.00
CA THR A 98 -2.67 -19.69 -2.28
C THR A 98 -3.85 -19.98 -1.37
N ASN A 99 -3.70 -19.60 -0.11
CA ASN A 99 -4.72 -19.66 0.92
C ASN A 99 -5.02 -18.25 1.41
N THR A 100 -6.21 -18.05 1.94
CA THR A 100 -6.66 -16.78 2.49
C THR A 100 -7.24 -17.01 3.87
N TRP A 101 -6.91 -16.12 4.80
CA TRP A 101 -7.49 -16.09 6.13
C TRP A 101 -8.04 -14.69 6.41
N THR A 102 -9.26 -14.65 6.95
CA THR A 102 -9.94 -13.42 7.33
C THR A 102 -10.08 -13.40 8.84
N TRP A 103 -9.58 -12.33 9.44
CA TRP A 103 -9.78 -12.03 10.84
C TRP A 103 -11.02 -11.15 10.99
N ASP A 104 -11.88 -11.50 11.94
CA ASP A 104 -13.09 -10.76 12.31
C ASP A 104 -12.82 -9.63 13.33
N GLY A 105 -11.55 -9.31 13.57
CA GLY A 105 -11.16 -8.27 14.53
C GLY A 105 -11.44 -8.61 15.98
N THR A 106 -11.77 -9.87 16.31
CA THR A 106 -12.00 -10.30 17.69
C THR A 106 -10.73 -10.86 18.31
N ASP A 107 -10.57 -10.69 19.61
CA ASP A 107 -9.52 -11.38 20.36
C ASP A 107 -9.88 -12.84 20.67
N SER A 108 -9.12 -13.45 21.59
CA SER A 108 -9.31 -14.85 22.01
C SER A 108 -10.50 -15.02 22.95
N ASP A 109 -10.94 -13.95 23.60
CA ASP A 109 -12.10 -13.91 24.49
C ASP A 109 -13.41 -13.61 23.71
N GLY A 110 -13.27 -13.24 22.43
CA GLY A 110 -14.38 -12.91 21.53
C GLY A 110 -14.78 -11.44 21.57
N ASP A 111 -13.99 -10.59 22.23
CA ASP A 111 -14.23 -9.17 22.30
C ASP A 111 -13.76 -8.48 21.01
N GLN A 112 -14.61 -7.59 20.47
CA GLN A 112 -14.28 -6.83 19.27
C GLN A 112 -13.19 -5.80 19.60
N LEU A 113 -12.09 -5.87 18.86
CA LEU A 113 -11.01 -4.89 18.95
C LEU A 113 -11.29 -3.69 18.08
N ALA A 114 -10.69 -2.56 18.46
CA ALA A 114 -10.77 -1.33 17.68
C ALA A 114 -9.92 -1.43 16.39
N ASP A 115 -10.45 -0.82 15.32
CA ASP A 115 -9.72 -0.62 14.07
C ASP A 115 -8.36 0.04 14.33
N GLY A 116 -7.32 -0.51 13.72
CA GLY A 116 -5.97 -0.24 14.17
C GLY A 116 -4.88 -0.95 13.38
N ALA A 117 -3.64 -0.66 13.77
CA ALA A 117 -2.46 -1.35 13.26
C ALA A 117 -2.15 -2.57 14.15
N TYR A 118 -2.29 -3.74 13.55
CA TYR A 118 -1.86 -5.01 14.13
C TYR A 118 -0.69 -5.57 13.32
N ASN A 119 -0.09 -6.65 13.79
CA ASN A 119 0.87 -7.42 13.02
C ASN A 119 0.42 -8.87 12.91
N ILE A 120 0.74 -9.49 11.79
CA ILE A 120 0.44 -10.89 11.53
C ILE A 120 1.73 -11.67 11.30
N ALA A 121 1.77 -12.86 11.88
CA ALA A 121 2.78 -13.87 11.61
C ALA A 121 2.10 -15.19 11.26
N VAL A 122 2.60 -15.87 10.24
CA VAL A 122 2.15 -17.20 9.84
C VAL A 122 3.36 -18.11 9.83
N GLU A 123 3.27 -19.21 10.56
CA GLU A 123 4.32 -20.22 10.63
C GLU A 123 3.74 -21.57 10.22
N THR A 124 4.51 -22.38 9.49
CA THR A 124 4.20 -23.80 9.28
C THR A 124 5.03 -24.67 10.20
N MET A 125 4.56 -25.90 10.41
CA MET A 125 5.30 -26.93 11.15
C MET A 125 5.43 -28.20 10.31
N ASP A 126 6.67 -28.67 10.15
CA ASP A 126 6.92 -29.95 9.46
C ASP A 126 6.65 -31.17 10.35
N SER A 127 6.64 -32.36 9.74
CA SER A 127 6.46 -33.63 10.48
C SER A 127 7.54 -33.94 11.53
N SER A 128 8.67 -33.22 11.50
CA SER A 128 9.76 -33.32 12.48
C SER A 128 9.65 -32.29 13.60
N GLY A 129 8.63 -31.42 13.57
CA GLY A 129 8.39 -30.37 14.56
C GLY A 129 9.18 -29.08 14.32
N ASN A 130 9.83 -28.92 13.16
CA ASN A 130 10.52 -27.67 12.83
C ASN A 130 9.50 -26.64 12.35
N THR A 131 9.60 -25.41 12.84
CA THR A 131 8.76 -24.31 12.38
C THR A 131 9.46 -23.47 11.31
N SER A 132 8.69 -22.88 10.40
CA SER A 132 9.20 -21.98 9.37
C SER A 132 8.19 -20.87 9.08
N ALA A 133 8.68 -19.63 8.98
CA ALA A 133 7.83 -18.50 8.64
C ALA A 133 7.35 -18.59 7.17
N VAL A 134 6.07 -18.29 6.96
CA VAL A 134 5.44 -18.23 5.65
C VAL A 134 5.30 -16.78 5.22
N ALA A 135 5.69 -16.48 3.99
CA ALA A 135 5.47 -15.16 3.43
C ALA A 135 3.97 -14.87 3.29
N THR A 136 3.55 -13.73 3.82
CA THR A 136 2.17 -13.25 3.80
C THR A 136 2.02 -12.03 2.91
N SER A 137 0.89 -11.93 2.24
CA SER A 137 0.42 -10.75 1.53
C SER A 137 -0.84 -10.25 2.22
N VAL A 138 -0.78 -9.05 2.78
CA VAL A 138 -1.89 -8.40 3.46
C VAL A 138 -2.55 -7.39 2.52
N THR A 139 -3.87 -7.31 2.58
CA THR A 139 -4.67 -6.33 1.83
C THR A 139 -5.34 -5.33 2.77
N GLY A 140 -5.35 -4.06 2.38
CA GLY A 140 -6.10 -3.02 3.10
C GLY A 140 -6.51 -1.89 2.18
N THR A 141 -7.57 -1.18 2.55
CA THR A 141 -8.05 0.00 1.83
C THR A 141 -7.17 1.19 2.17
N VAL A 142 -6.68 1.88 1.14
CA VAL A 142 -5.86 3.08 1.28
C VAL A 142 -6.75 4.22 1.74
N THR A 143 -6.48 4.77 2.92
CA THR A 143 -7.20 5.93 3.47
C THR A 143 -6.45 7.24 3.27
N GLY A 144 -5.15 7.16 3.01
CA GLY A 144 -4.30 8.33 2.85
C GLY A 144 -2.93 7.96 2.27
N ILE A 145 -2.23 8.99 1.80
CA ILE A 145 -0.82 8.90 1.41
C ILE A 145 -0.08 9.96 2.21
N ASP A 146 0.91 9.55 2.98
CA ASP A 146 1.76 10.43 3.76
C ASP A 146 3.14 10.53 3.09
N ARG A 147 3.45 11.71 2.56
CA ARG A 147 4.76 12.00 1.97
C ARG A 147 5.63 12.69 3.01
N SER A 148 6.60 11.96 3.52
CA SER A 148 7.70 12.52 4.31
C SER A 148 8.86 12.92 3.39
N ALA A 149 9.81 13.71 3.89
CA ALA A 149 10.92 14.28 3.10
C ALA A 149 11.80 13.23 2.39
N SER A 150 11.79 11.97 2.84
CA SER A 150 12.63 10.88 2.30
C SER A 150 11.86 9.63 1.88
N ALA A 151 10.57 9.52 2.16
CA ALA A 151 9.78 8.32 1.91
C ALA A 151 8.29 8.63 1.74
N ILE A 152 7.61 7.80 0.95
CA ILE A 152 6.16 7.83 0.78
C ILE A 152 5.58 6.64 1.55
N TYR A 153 4.59 6.92 2.39
CA TYR A 153 3.85 5.93 3.14
C TYR A 153 2.41 5.84 2.63
N VAL A 154 1.92 4.62 2.49
CA VAL A 154 0.52 4.30 2.25
C VAL A 154 -0.15 4.10 3.61
N GLU A 155 -1.19 4.88 3.87
CA GLU A 155 -2.00 4.75 5.08
C GLU A 155 -3.19 3.83 4.80
N MET A 156 -3.35 2.81 5.63
CA MET A 156 -4.48 1.88 5.64
C MET A 156 -5.18 2.00 7.01
N GLY A 157 -6.02 3.02 7.16
CA GLY A 157 -6.57 3.43 8.45
C GLY A 157 -5.48 3.97 9.37
N SER A 158 -5.34 3.38 10.56
CA SER A 158 -4.28 3.73 11.52
C SER A 158 -2.93 3.08 11.21
N SER A 159 -2.85 2.23 10.18
CA SER A 159 -1.63 1.54 9.77
C SER A 159 -0.87 2.34 8.71
N LYS A 160 0.46 2.43 8.84
CA LYS A 160 1.34 3.03 7.83
C LYS A 160 2.28 2.00 7.25
N VAL A 161 2.37 1.95 5.93
CA VAL A 161 3.19 1.00 5.19
C VAL A 161 4.08 1.77 4.22
N ASN A 162 5.36 1.42 4.12
CA ASN A 162 6.22 2.06 3.13
C ASN A 162 5.73 1.71 1.73
N MET A 163 5.67 2.69 0.83
CA MET A 163 5.30 2.48 -0.57
C MET A 163 6.17 1.40 -1.25
N THR A 164 7.41 1.21 -0.80
CA THR A 164 8.29 0.14 -1.32
C THR A 164 7.85 -1.27 -0.96
N ASP A 165 7.08 -1.43 0.11
CA ASP A 165 6.56 -2.72 0.58
C ASP A 165 5.18 -3.04 -0.02
N VAL A 166 4.60 -2.11 -0.78
CA VAL A 166 3.33 -2.28 -1.49
C VAL A 166 3.62 -2.91 -2.86
N THR A 167 2.99 -4.05 -3.12
CA THR A 167 3.21 -4.83 -4.34
C THR A 167 2.19 -4.53 -5.44
N SER A 168 0.97 -4.11 -5.08
CA SER A 168 -0.07 -3.76 -6.05
C SER A 168 -1.15 -2.85 -5.46
N PHE A 169 -1.85 -2.15 -6.35
CA PHE A 169 -3.08 -1.42 -6.07
C PHE A 169 -4.18 -1.93 -7.00
N SER A 170 -5.37 -2.20 -6.46
CA SER A 170 -6.56 -2.58 -7.22
C SER A 170 -7.74 -1.71 -6.84
N ASP A 171 -8.70 -1.53 -7.75
CA ASP A 171 -9.93 -0.82 -7.41
C ASP A 171 -10.71 -1.61 -6.34
N SER A 172 -11.14 -0.91 -5.29
CA SER A 172 -12.04 -1.45 -4.28
C SER A 172 -13.38 -1.75 -4.96
N SER A 173 -13.56 -2.99 -5.41
CA SER A 173 -14.68 -3.34 -6.28
C SER A 173 -15.98 -3.41 -5.48
N SER A 174 -16.89 -2.48 -5.75
CA SER A 174 -18.32 -2.68 -5.52
C SER A 174 -19.14 -2.16 -6.72
N ASP A 175 -19.05 -2.84 -7.86
CA ASP A 175 -20.22 -3.10 -8.73
C ASP A 175 -19.89 -4.13 -9.84
N THR A 176 -20.35 -5.36 -9.66
CA THR A 176 -20.64 -6.28 -10.77
C THR A 176 -22.05 -6.78 -10.52
N SER A 177 -23.04 -6.01 -10.95
CA SER A 177 -24.40 -6.49 -11.07
C SER A 177 -25.00 -6.08 -12.41
N ALA A 178 -25.41 -7.11 -13.13
CA ALA A 178 -25.94 -7.18 -14.48
C ALA A 178 -26.96 -6.09 -14.89
N SER A 179 -26.85 -5.68 -16.15
CA SER A 179 -28.02 -5.37 -17.01
C SER A 179 -27.68 -5.64 -18.48
N THR A 180 -27.48 -6.92 -18.83
CA THR A 180 -27.74 -7.42 -20.18
C THR A 180 -29.22 -7.84 -20.26
N SER A 181 -30.10 -6.85 -20.33
CA SER A 181 -31.52 -7.07 -20.67
C SER A 181 -31.76 -6.72 -22.13
N THR A 182 -31.72 -7.78 -22.94
CA THR A 182 -32.69 -8.09 -24.01
C THR A 182 -32.90 -7.05 -25.12
N SER A 183 -32.18 -7.22 -26.24
CA SER A 183 -32.69 -6.80 -27.55
C SER A 183 -32.22 -7.76 -28.65
N SER A 184 -33.00 -8.82 -28.88
CA SER A 184 -33.05 -9.48 -30.19
C SER A 184 -34.50 -9.77 -30.53
N SER A 185 -35.19 -8.72 -30.96
CA SER A 185 -36.42 -8.77 -31.72
C SER A 185 -36.12 -9.12 -33.19
N SER A 186 -37.01 -9.93 -33.76
CA SER A 186 -37.40 -10.04 -35.18
C SER A 186 -36.37 -10.58 -36.18
N SER A 187 -36.73 -11.65 -36.89
CA SER A 187 -37.13 -11.68 -38.33
C SER A 187 -35.98 -12.25 -39.18
N SER A 188 -36.14 -13.19 -40.11
CA SER A 188 -37.27 -13.82 -40.79
C SER A 188 -36.84 -15.22 -41.26
#